data_AF-A0A1C6J992-F1
#
_entry.id   AF-A0A1C6J992-F1
#
_cell.length_a   1.000
_cell.length_b   1.000
_cell.length_c   1.000
_cell.angle_alpha   90.00
_cell.angle_beta   90.00
_cell.angle_gamma   90.00
#
_symmetry.space_group_name_H-M   'P 1'
#
loop_
_entity.id
_entity.type
_entity.pdbx_description
1 polymer ?
#
loop_
_entity_poly.entity_id
_entity_poly.type
_entity_poly.pdbx_seq_one_letter_code
_entity_poly.pdbx_strand_id
1 'polypeptide(L)' 'MEKYGLTDETIEILTGKAEKIMSYYDSYELDAREWKNYGKHRVYVTVGGYCGSSLKKTYKLAWVDMDNGQQITWQY' A
#
# COMPACT_ATOMS: atom_id res chain seq x y z
N MET A 1 2.30 9.52 2.17
CA MET A 1 3.03 8.32 1.74
C MET A 1 4.23 8.70 0.88
N GLU A 2 5.43 8.23 1.21
CA GLU A 2 6.59 8.30 0.32
C GLU A 2 6.42 7.30 -0.84
N LYS A 3 6.72 7.71 -2.08
CA LYS A 3 6.33 6.94 -3.27
C LYS A 3 7.27 5.78 -3.60
N TYR A 4 8.54 5.80 -3.17
CA TYR A 4 9.54 4.75 -3.48
C TYR A 4 9.60 4.32 -4.96
N GLY A 5 9.42 5.27 -5.87
CA GLY A 5 9.42 5.03 -7.32
C GLY A 5 8.09 4.53 -7.89
N LEU A 6 7.04 4.33 -7.07
CA LEU A 6 5.70 4.00 -7.55
C LEU A 6 5.16 5.09 -8.49
N THR A 7 4.59 4.67 -9.62
CA THR A 7 3.91 5.59 -10.55
C THR A 7 2.60 6.10 -9.95
N ASP A 8 2.13 7.25 -10.44
CA ASP A 8 0.84 7.80 -10.01
C ASP A 8 -0.32 6.86 -10.33
N GLU A 9 -0.28 6.16 -11.47
CA GLU A 9 -1.25 5.12 -11.84
C GLU A 9 -1.27 3.96 -10.82
N THR A 10 -0.09 3.46 -10.42
CA THR A 10 0.01 2.40 -9.42
C THR A 10 -0.54 2.85 -8.07
N ILE A 11 -0.27 4.10 -7.68
CA ILE A 11 -0.79 4.69 -6.44
C ILE A 11 -2.31 4.84 -6.50
N GLU A 12 -2.88 5.24 -7.62
CA GLU A 12 -4.33 5.35 -7.81
C GLU A 12 -5.02 4.00 -7.65
N ILE A 13 -4.47 2.94 -8.26
CA ILE A 13 -4.98 1.57 -8.14
C ILE A 13 -4.94 1.09 -6.67
N LEU A 14 -3.81 1.33 -5.97
CA LEU A 14 -3.67 0.98 -4.56
C LEU A 14 -4.67 1.75 -3.68
N THR A 15 -4.86 3.03 -3.96
CA THR A 15 -5.79 3.92 -3.25
C THR A 15 -7.23 3.44 -3.41
N GLY A 16 -7.69 3.20 -4.65
CA GLY A 16 -9.04 2.71 -4.88
C GLY A 16 -9.32 1.36 -4.21
N LYS A 17 -8.31 0.48 -4.10
CA LYS A 17 -8.45 -0.77 -3.34
C LYS A 17 -8.52 -0.50 -1.83
N ALA A 18 -7.68 0.38 -1.32
CA ALA A 18 -7.63 0.74 0.09
C ALA A 18 -8.97 1.33 0.57
N GLU A 19 -9.56 2.25 -0.19
CA GLU A 19 -10.87 2.86 0.11
C GLU A 19 -11.96 1.81 0.27
N LYS A 20 -11.99 0.82 -0.63
CA LYS A 20 -12.98 -0.26 -0.59
C LYS A 20 -12.84 -1.14 0.65
N ILE A 21 -11.61 -1.40 1.11
CA ILE A 21 -11.37 -2.24 2.30
C ILE A 21 -11.59 -1.40 3.57
N MET A 22 -11.25 -0.12 3.54
CA MET A 22 -11.29 0.78 4.70
C MET A 22 -12.61 1.54 4.85
N SER A 23 -13.65 1.22 4.07
CA SER A 23 -14.93 1.94 4.05
C SER A 23 -15.66 2.03 5.40
N TYR A 24 -15.28 1.19 6.37
CA TYR A 24 -15.85 1.16 7.72
C TYR A 24 -15.11 2.06 8.73
N TYR A 25 -13.97 2.64 8.34
CA TYR A 25 -13.16 3.53 9.17
C TYR A 25 -13.47 5.00 8.82
N ASP A 26 -13.24 5.91 9.76
CA ASP A 26 -13.46 7.34 9.55
C ASP A 26 -12.43 7.93 8.57
N SER A 27 -11.22 7.37 8.60
CA SER A 27 -10.14 7.71 7.69
C SER A 27 -9.18 6.53 7.54
N TYR A 28 -8.33 6.61 6.52
CA TYR A 28 -7.27 5.64 6.28
C TYR A 28 -6.00 6.32 5.83
N GLU A 29 -4.88 5.62 6.02
CA GLU A 29 -3.57 6.06 5.57
C GLU A 29 -2.86 4.91 4.86
N LEU A 30 -2.31 5.20 3.69
CA LEU A 30 -1.41 4.31 2.98
C LEU A 30 0.02 4.57 3.40
N ASP A 31 0.74 3.49 3.71
CA ASP A 31 2.18 3.52 3.95
C ASP A 31 2.87 2.56 2.99
N ALA A 32 3.99 3.02 2.44
CA ALA A 32 4.81 2.25 1.52
C ALA A 32 6.19 2.09 2.12
N ARG A 33 6.83 0.94 1.86
CA ARG A 33 8.19 0.66 2.33
C ARG A 33 8.96 -0.12 1.28
N GLU A 34 10.13 0.41 0.92
CA GLU A 34 11.05 -0.27 0.04
C GLU A 34 11.62 -1.54 0.69
N TRP A 35 11.76 -2.60 -0.10
CA TRP A 35 12.44 -3.83 0.26
C TRP A 35 13.33 -4.29 -0.88
N LYS A 36 14.62 -4.30 -0.61
CA LYS A 36 15.64 -4.83 -1.50
C LYS A 36 16.29 -6.02 -0.80
N ASN A 37 16.05 -7.23 -1.31
CA ASN A 37 16.67 -8.43 -0.76
C ASN A 37 16.88 -9.49 -1.85
N TYR A 38 17.99 -10.23 -1.76
CA TYR A 38 18.38 -11.27 -2.71
C TYR A 38 18.25 -10.85 -4.20
N GLY A 39 18.61 -9.61 -4.51
CA GLY A 39 18.55 -9.07 -5.87
C GLY A 39 17.14 -8.74 -6.38
N LYS A 40 16.12 -8.73 -5.53
CA LYS A 40 14.76 -8.30 -5.87
C LYS A 40 14.44 -6.98 -5.21
N HIS A 41 13.87 -6.06 -5.98
CA HIS A 41 13.39 -4.76 -5.52
C HIS A 41 11.86 -4.74 -5.52
N ARG A 42 11.29 -4.57 -4.33
CA ARG A 42 9.84 -4.52 -4.12
C ARG A 42 9.48 -3.36 -3.22
N VAL A 43 8.26 -2.85 -3.38
CA VAL A 43 7.67 -1.91 -2.44
C VAL A 43 6.49 -2.59 -1.76
N TYR A 44 6.55 -2.72 -0.44
CA TYR A 44 5.42 -3.19 0.36
C TYR A 44 4.50 -2.03 0.67
N VAL A 45 3.20 -2.22 0.46
CA VAL A 45 2.18 -1.22 0.74
C VAL A 45 1.26 -1.76 1.80
N THR A 46 1.03 -0.97 2.84
CA THR A 46 0.11 -1.25 3.93
C THR A 46 -0.94 -0.15 4.01
N VAL A 47 -2.09 -0.48 4.58
CA VAL A 47 -3.15 0.49 4.84
C VAL A 47 -3.56 0.43 6.31
N GLY A 48 -3.51 1.57 6.98
CA GLY A 48 -4.02 1.76 8.34
C GLY A 48 -5.42 2.36 8.31
N GLY A 49 -6.37 1.76 9.03
CA GLY A 49 -7.72 2.28 9.24
C GLY A 49 -7.86 2.90 10.63
N TYR A 50 -8.45 4.10 10.69
CA TYR A 50 -8.57 4.92 11.89
C TYR A 50 -10.03 5.22 12.22
N CYS A 51 -10.36 5.22 13.52
CA CYS A 51 -11.61 5.81 14.01
C CYS A 51 -11.23 6.99 14.91
N GLY A 52 -11.64 8.20 14.51
CA GLY A 52 -11.06 9.44 14.98
C GLY A 52 -9.54 9.47 14.77
N SER A 53 -8.78 9.79 15.82
CA SER A 53 -7.31 9.81 15.80
C SER A 53 -6.66 8.46 16.16
N SER A 54 -7.46 7.42 16.46
CA SER A 54 -6.95 6.13 16.93
C SER A 54 -6.80 5.15 15.77
N LEU A 55 -5.56 4.70 15.52
CA LEU A 55 -5.31 3.56 14.62
C LEU A 55 -6.00 2.31 15.18
N LYS A 56 -6.90 1.72 14.40
CA LYS A 56 -7.63 0.52 14.80
C LYS A 56 -7.03 -0.74 14.21
N LYS A 57 -6.59 -0.67 12.95
CA LYS A 57 -6.05 -1.84 12.28
C LYS A 57 -5.14 -1.44 11.12
N THR A 58 -4.13 -2.26 10.87
CA THR A 58 -3.26 -2.15 9.70
C THR A 58 -3.32 -3.45 8.91
N TYR A 59 -3.45 -3.34 7.59
CA TYR A 59 -3.46 -4.46 6.66
C TYR A 59 -2.27 -4.37 5.74
N LYS A 60 -1.69 -5.52 5.39
CA LYS A 60 -0.75 -5.59 4.26
C LYS A 60 -1.60 -5.57 3.01
N LEU A 61 -1.54 -4.48 2.23
CA LEU A 61 -2.40 -4.29 1.07
C LEU A 61 -1.83 -5.00 -0.15
N ALA A 62 -0.54 -4.77 -0.43
CA ALA A 62 0.11 -5.34 -1.59
C ALA A 62 1.63 -5.31 -1.44
N TRP A 63 2.32 -6.01 -2.33
CA TRP A 63 3.67 -5.66 -2.71
C TRP A 63 3.74 -5.41 -4.22
N VAL A 64 4.57 -4.44 -4.60
CA VAL A 64 4.76 -4.01 -5.99
C VAL A 64 6.16 -4.43 -6.43
N ASP A 65 6.24 -5.19 -7.51
CA ASP A 65 7.52 -5.63 -8.09
C ASP A 65 8.13 -4.52 -8.94
N MET A 66 9.18 -3.88 -8.43
CA MET A 66 9.77 -2.71 -9.10
C MET A 66 10.67 -3.11 -10.27
N ASP A 67 11.14 -4.35 -10.32
CA ASP A 67 12.01 -4.87 -11.38
C ASP A 67 11.20 -5.30 -12.62
N ASN A 68 9.91 -5.62 -12.45
CA ASN A 68 9.03 -6.14 -13.50
C ASN A 68 7.86 -5.19 -13.83
N GLY A 69 8.16 -3.90 -14.01
CA GLY A 69 7.16 -2.93 -14.47
C GLY A 69 6.08 -2.60 -13.45
N GLN A 70 6.39 -2.66 -12.15
CA GLN A 70 5.46 -2.36 -11.05
C GLN A 70 4.25 -3.30 -10.96
N GLN A 71 4.48 -4.60 -11.19
CA GLN A 71 3.43 -5.60 -11.02
C GLN A 71 2.92 -5.65 -9.57
N ILE A 72 1.63 -5.42 -9.37
CA ILE A 72 0.99 -5.42 -8.05
C ILE A 72 0.58 -6.85 -7.67
N THR A 73 1.02 -7.32 -6.51
CA THR A 73 0.53 -8.55 -5.89
C THR A 73 -0.20 -8.23 -4.60
N TRP A 74 -1.51 -8.45 -4.59
CA TRP A 74 -2.36 -8.18 -3.43
C TRP A 74 -2.04 -9.10 -2.25
N GLN A 75 -2.14 -8.54 -1.06
CA GLN A 75 -2.04 -9.21 0.24
C GLN A 75 -3.36 -8.89 0.98
N TYR A 76 -3.92 -9.84 1.73
CA TYR A 76 -5.18 -9.65 2.45
C TYR A 76 -4.92 -9.59 3.96
#